data_AF-A0A523VJU7-F1
#
_entry.id   AF-A0A523VJU7-F1
#
_cell.length_a   1.000
_cell.length_b   1.000
_cell.length_c   1.000
_cell.angle_alpha   90.00
_cell.angle_beta   90.00
_cell.angle_gamma   90.00
#
_symmetry.space_group_name_H-M   'P 1'
#
loop_
_entity.id
_entity.type
_entity.pdbx_description
1 polymer ?
#
loop_
_entity_poly.entity_id
_entity_poly.type
_entity_poly.pdbx_seq_one_letter_code
_entity_poly.pdbx_strand_id
1 'polypeptide(L)' 'PNVEMRYLSMGMTNSYKVALEEGANIIRIGTKIFGERDQL' A
#
# COMPACT_ATOMS: atom_id res chain seq x y z
N PRO A 1 16.74 8.50 19.54
CA PRO A 1 16.89 9.70 18.68
C PRO A 1 17.84 9.40 17.50
N ASN A 2 17.63 9.97 16.30
CA ASN A 2 18.34 9.67 15.03
C ASN A 2 17.75 8.52 14.17
N VAL A 3 16.43 8.37 14.12
CA VAL A 3 15.78 7.47 13.16
C VAL A 3 15.27 8.29 11.98
N GLU A 4 15.70 7.93 10.77
CA GLU A 4 15.19 8.48 9.51
C GLU A 4 14.17 7.48 8.92
N MET A 5 12.90 7.88 8.84
CA MET A 5 11.87 7.06 8.21
C MET A 5 11.89 7.25 6.69
N ARG A 6 12.72 6.47 6.01
CA ARG A 6 12.86 6.53 4.54
C ARG A 6 11.65 5.96 3.79
N TYR A 7 10.91 5.06 4.42
CA TYR A 7 9.81 4.34 3.78
C TYR A 7 8.52 4.50 4.57
N LEU A 8 7.47 4.89 3.85
CA LEU A 8 6.10 4.92 4.33
C LEU A 8 5.31 3.89 3.51
N SER A 9 5.19 2.68 4.08
CA SER A 9 4.44 1.57 3.48
C SER A 9 2.99 1.58 3.95
N MET A 10 2.11 2.15 3.14
CA MET A 10 0.68 2.26 3.44
C MET A 10 -0.15 2.16 2.16
N GLY A 11 -1.46 1.97 2.32
CA GLY A 11 -2.36 1.78 1.19
C GLY A 11 -2.41 0.33 0.69
N MET A 12 -3.63 -0.16 0.54
CA MET A 12 -3.92 -1.44 -0.11
C MET A 12 -4.74 -1.20 -1.38
N THR A 13 -5.20 -2.25 -2.06
CA THR A 13 -6.00 -2.16 -3.29
C THR A 13 -7.09 -1.06 -3.28
N ASN A 14 -7.80 -0.89 -2.16
CA ASN A 14 -8.91 0.06 -2.05
C ASN A 14 -8.51 1.45 -1.51
N SER A 15 -7.27 1.65 -1.10
CA SER A 15 -6.81 2.89 -0.45
C SER A 15 -5.51 3.45 -1.01
N TYR A 16 -4.91 2.84 -2.03
CA TYR A 16 -3.61 3.26 -2.56
C TYR A 16 -3.60 4.69 -3.10
N LYS A 17 -4.73 5.23 -3.58
CA LYS A 17 -4.81 6.63 -4.03
C LYS A 17 -4.67 7.61 -2.87
N VAL A 18 -5.45 7.41 -1.81
CA VAL A 18 -5.32 8.19 -0.56
C VAL A 18 -3.92 8.00 0.03
N ALA A 19 -3.36 6.80 -0.01
CA ALA A 19 -1.98 6.57 0.44
C ALA A 19 -0.95 7.41 -0.32
N LEU A 20 -1.10 7.57 -1.64
CA LEU A 20 -0.23 8.45 -2.43
C LEU A 20 -0.42 9.93 -2.05
N GLU A 21 -1.66 10.37 -1.81
CA GLU A 21 -1.98 11.73 -1.34
C GLU A 21 -1.36 12.02 0.03
N GLU A 22 -1.29 11.01 0.91
CA GLU A 22 -0.68 11.09 2.25
C GLU A 22 0.84 10.81 2.27
N GLY A 23 1.49 10.68 1.10
CA GLY A 23 2.96 10.59 0.99
C GLY A 23 3.55 9.18 1.07
N ALA A 24 2.75 8.12 0.87
CA ALA A 24 3.26 6.76 0.78
C ALA A 24 4.24 6.61 -0.38
N ASN A 25 5.38 5.99 -0.12
CA ASN A 25 6.36 5.63 -1.16
C ASN A 25 6.45 4.12 -1.40
N ILE A 26 5.66 3.33 -0.67
CA ILE A 26 5.40 1.92 -0.95
C ILE A 26 3.89 1.68 -0.76
N ILE A 27 3.24 1.12 -1.79
CA ILE A 27 1.83 0.70 -1.75
C ILE A 27 1.73 -0.81 -1.96
N ARG A 28 0.65 -1.45 -1.46
CA ARG A 28 0.47 -2.90 -1.52
C ARG A 28 -0.75 -3.27 -2.34
N ILE A 29 -0.57 -3.78 -3.56
CA ILE A 29 -1.70 -4.10 -4.46
C ILE A 29 -1.79 -5.61 -4.67
N GLY A 30 -2.91 -6.19 -4.25
CA GLY A 30 -3.23 -7.61 -4.42
C GLY A 30 -4.34 -7.78 -5.45
N THR A 31 -5.59 -7.73 -4.98
CA THR A 31 -6.81 -8.02 -5.77
C THR A 31 -6.89 -7.31 -7.12
N LYS A 32 -6.40 -6.07 -7.22
CA LYS A 32 -6.44 -5.31 -8.47
C LYS A 32 -5.42 -5.79 -9.53
N ILE A 33 -4.36 -6.48 -9.11
CA ILE A 33 -3.39 -7.11 -10.02
C ILE A 33 -3.77 -8.57 -10.27
N PHE A 34 -4.13 -9.30 -9.22
CA PHE A 34 -4.26 -10.76 -9.27
C PHE A 34 -5.70 -11.29 -9.29
N GLY A 35 -6.70 -10.43 -9.10
CA GLY A 35 -8.10 -10.86 -8.93
C GLY A 35 -8.43 -11.28 -7.50
N GLU A 36 -9.68 -11.72 -7.30
CA GLU A 36 -10.14 -12.24 -6.00
C GLU A 36 -9.34 -13.46 -5.57
N ARG A 37 -9.22 -13.66 -4.26
CA ARG A 37 -8.56 -14.85 -3.72
C ARG A 37 -9.51 -16.02 -3.83
N ASP A 38 -9.00 -17.16 -4.34
CA ASP A 38 -9.74 -18.42 -4.28
C ASP A 38 -10.10 -18.74 -2.83
N GLN A 39 -11.39 -18.85 -2.54
CA GLN A 39 -11.89 -19.35 -1.26
C GLN A 39 -12.17 -20.84 -1.45
N LEU A 40 -11.16 -21.65 -1.16
CA LEU A 40 -11.35 -23.10 -0.97
C LEU A 40 -12.15 -23.37 0.30
#